data_AF-A0A9X3VB50-F1
#
_entry.id   AF-A0A9X3VB50-F1
#
_cell.length_a   1.000
_cell.length_b   1.000
_cell.length_c   1.000
_cell.angle_alpha   90.00
_cell.angle_beta   90.00
_cell.angle_gamma   90.00
#
_symmetry.space_group_name_H-M   'P 1'
#
loop_
_entity.id
_entity.type
_entity.pdbx_description
1 polymer ?
#
loop_
_entity_poly.entity_id
_entity_poly.type
_entity_poly.pdbx_seq_one_letter_code
_entity_poly.pdbx_strand_id
1 'polypeptide(L)'
;MKTRIAMALATALLVSTAAAAGPALPTAVETRFEPSNPGMYPMDWIDDTHVLLTVPTGDSFQHWFRKTLIVDARTGEGSEFLTNAHLVCTDPVQRIATLHQGSMERLFTGSGPAADPADSFRSYRWDAAQQKPVAAVPENSAWNPFICRAAQAEDAQRPMAGFLGANIRYLENGDGFLKSAGHSDAGTQSTAWFRANQKPRPVDVSIDRVSPTPRYLPYRDAHLLSIGKIAGDGTFFSNGTDRHTEYPLILLKRDGALEKTFTQAALGHLKFFEAFVHPSAQGNLVYVASDQKEGGGIYLHAGNSLTRIWCTNRTNDPSRRCQIHAMKISPDGCRMAFVSAESDNPASTQWGKRLQFLPLCRQSR
;
A
#
# COMPACT_ATOMS: atom_id res chain seq x y z
N MET A 1 -30.24 -71.63 26.02
CA MET A 1 -30.41 -70.17 26.04
C MET A 1 -29.02 -69.55 26.23
N LYS A 2 -28.38 -69.13 25.13
CA LYS A 2 -28.10 -67.73 24.73
C LYS A 2 -27.02 -67.01 25.59
N THR A 3 -25.92 -66.70 24.87
CA THR A 3 -25.06 -65.48 24.93
C THR A 3 -24.22 -65.22 26.18
N ARG A 4 -23.00 -64.67 26.14
CA ARG A 4 -22.14 -64.11 25.08
C ARG A 4 -20.71 -63.97 25.64
N ILE A 5 -19.73 -64.14 24.76
CA ILE A 5 -18.31 -63.81 24.93
C ILE A 5 -18.16 -62.28 24.92
N ALA A 6 -17.33 -61.73 25.80
CA ALA A 6 -16.75 -60.39 25.62
C ALA A 6 -15.33 -60.34 26.21
N MET A 7 -14.35 -60.36 25.30
CA MET A 7 -12.95 -60.00 25.53
C MET A 7 -12.86 -58.53 25.96
N ALA A 8 -12.13 -58.25 27.04
CA ALA A 8 -11.63 -56.90 27.32
C ALA A 8 -10.21 -56.79 26.75
N LEU A 9 -10.09 -56.07 25.63
CA LEU A 9 -8.82 -55.72 24.99
C LEU A 9 -8.19 -54.54 25.76
N ALA A 10 -6.94 -54.72 26.19
CA ALA A 10 -6.09 -53.64 26.66
C ALA A 10 -5.91 -52.60 25.55
N THR A 11 -6.29 -51.36 25.80
CA THR A 11 -5.96 -50.23 24.92
C THR A 11 -4.86 -49.42 25.57
N ALA A 12 -3.64 -49.56 25.05
CA ALA A 12 -2.52 -48.69 25.37
C ALA A 12 -2.85 -47.27 24.88
N LEU A 13 -2.92 -46.30 25.80
CA LEU A 13 -2.95 -44.88 25.45
C LEU A 13 -1.56 -44.49 24.92
N LEU A 14 -1.42 -44.48 23.60
CA LEU A 14 -0.41 -43.66 22.93
C LEU A 14 -0.87 -42.21 23.03
N VAL A 15 -0.29 -41.47 23.99
CA VAL A 15 -0.34 -40.01 24.00
C VAL A 15 0.53 -39.54 22.84
N SER A 16 -0.06 -39.39 21.67
CA SER A 16 0.52 -38.64 20.57
C SER A 16 0.54 -37.17 20.99
N THR A 17 1.72 -36.70 21.42
CA THR A 17 2.03 -35.28 21.44
C THR A 17 1.99 -34.78 20.00
N ALA A 18 0.82 -34.32 19.55
CA ALA A 18 0.72 -33.45 18.41
C ALA A 18 1.50 -32.18 18.78
N ALA A 19 2.75 -32.10 18.32
CA ALA A 19 3.44 -30.83 18.23
C ALA A 19 2.48 -29.91 17.48
N ALA A 20 1.96 -28.89 18.17
CA ALA A 20 1.16 -27.86 17.54
C ALA A 20 2.01 -27.29 16.41
N ALA A 21 1.68 -27.67 15.17
CA ALA A 21 2.21 -27.00 14.01
C ALA A 21 1.83 -25.53 14.19
N GLY A 22 2.84 -24.70 14.50
CA GLY A 22 2.65 -23.26 14.55
C GLY A 22 1.95 -22.80 13.26
N PRO A 23 1.22 -21.68 13.29
CA PRO A 23 0.57 -21.18 12.09
C PRO A 23 1.60 -21.12 10.96
N ALA A 24 1.35 -21.85 9.88
CA ALA A 24 2.22 -21.84 8.72
C ALA A 24 2.35 -20.40 8.23
N LEU A 25 3.58 -19.93 8.10
CA LEU A 25 3.84 -18.61 7.53
C LEU A 25 3.22 -18.54 6.13
N PRO A 26 2.54 -17.44 5.77
CA PRO A 26 1.95 -17.31 4.45
C PRO A 26 3.05 -17.36 3.38
N THR A 27 2.87 -18.20 2.37
CA THR A 27 3.77 -18.25 1.21
C THR A 27 3.44 -17.10 0.28
N ALA A 28 4.46 -16.33 -0.11
CA ALA A 28 4.29 -15.27 -1.09
C ALA A 28 4.00 -15.85 -2.49
N VAL A 29 3.08 -15.21 -3.21
CA VAL A 29 2.93 -15.38 -4.67
C VAL A 29 3.78 -14.30 -5.34
N GLU A 30 4.50 -14.64 -6.42
CA GLU A 30 5.49 -13.72 -7.00
C GLU A 30 5.33 -13.58 -8.53
N THR A 31 5.47 -12.35 -9.02
CA THR A 31 5.53 -12.00 -10.45
C THR A 31 6.87 -11.35 -10.76
N ARG A 32 7.56 -11.82 -11.81
CA ARG A 32 8.85 -11.27 -12.23
C ARG A 32 8.67 -10.17 -13.27
N PHE A 33 9.53 -9.17 -13.22
CA PHE A 33 9.65 -8.14 -14.25
C PHE A 33 11.11 -7.72 -14.46
N GLU A 34 11.41 -7.09 -15.59
CA GLU A 34 12.76 -6.64 -15.91
C GLU A 34 13.16 -5.44 -15.04
N PRO A 35 14.31 -5.50 -14.33
CA PRO A 35 14.77 -4.38 -13.53
C PRO A 35 15.49 -3.35 -14.40
N SER A 36 14.98 -2.11 -14.45
CA SER A 36 15.84 -0.95 -14.73
C SER A 36 15.51 0.21 -13.78
N ASN A 37 16.56 0.71 -13.12
CA ASN A 37 16.64 1.71 -12.06
C ASN A 37 15.70 1.61 -10.81
N PRO A 38 16.22 1.76 -9.57
CA PRO A 38 15.50 1.42 -8.33
C PRO A 38 14.60 2.49 -7.67
N GLY A 39 14.33 3.62 -8.30
CA GLY A 39 13.71 4.74 -7.57
C GLY A 39 12.19 4.72 -7.41
N MET A 40 11.42 4.31 -8.43
CA MET A 40 9.99 4.61 -8.48
C MET A 40 9.24 3.55 -9.29
N TYR A 41 8.64 2.58 -8.60
CA TYR A 41 7.61 1.72 -9.16
C TYR A 41 6.26 2.19 -8.63
N PRO A 42 5.59 3.15 -9.29
CA PRO A 42 4.20 3.47 -8.99
C PRO A 42 3.40 2.18 -8.96
N MET A 43 2.79 1.92 -7.81
CA MET A 43 2.04 0.72 -7.56
C MET A 43 0.82 1.11 -6.73
N ASP A 44 -0.35 0.65 -7.14
CA ASP A 44 -1.54 0.75 -6.32
C ASP A 44 -2.57 -0.33 -6.68
N TRP A 45 -3.51 -0.54 -5.77
CA TRP A 45 -4.60 -1.49 -5.96
C TRP A 45 -5.71 -0.84 -6.79
N ILE A 46 -6.21 -1.56 -7.80
CA ILE A 46 -7.40 -1.17 -8.57
C ILE A 46 -8.67 -1.90 -8.09
N ASP A 47 -8.51 -2.99 -7.35
CA ASP A 47 -9.55 -3.65 -6.56
C ASP A 47 -8.89 -4.50 -5.44
N ASP A 48 -9.62 -5.41 -4.79
CA ASP A 48 -9.11 -6.27 -3.70
C ASP A 48 -8.14 -7.38 -4.14
N THR A 49 -8.03 -7.59 -5.46
CA THR A 49 -7.34 -8.73 -6.06
C THR A 49 -6.32 -8.34 -7.11
N HIS A 50 -6.39 -7.13 -7.68
CA HIS A 50 -5.51 -6.69 -8.75
C HIS A 50 -4.68 -5.47 -8.33
N VAL A 51 -3.40 -5.54 -8.64
CA VAL A 51 -2.46 -4.43 -8.48
C VAL A 51 -2.06 -3.92 -9.86
N LEU A 52 -2.05 -2.59 -9.99
CA LEU A 52 -1.39 -1.91 -11.09
C LEU A 52 0.06 -1.62 -10.70
N LEU A 53 0.98 -1.93 -11.61
CA LEU A 53 2.41 -1.69 -11.43
C LEU A 53 2.98 -1.04 -12.69
N THR A 54 3.53 0.16 -12.55
CA THR A 54 4.26 0.81 -13.65
C THR A 54 5.71 0.35 -13.66
N VAL A 55 6.15 -0.18 -14.80
CA VAL A 55 7.52 -0.66 -15.05
C VAL A 55 8.10 -0.05 -16.34
N PRO A 56 9.42 0.01 -16.48
CA PRO A 56 10.08 0.31 -17.76
C PRO A 56 9.64 -0.63 -18.89
N THR A 57 9.62 -0.13 -20.13
CA THR A 57 9.23 -0.92 -21.31
C THR A 57 10.27 -2.00 -21.68
N GLY A 58 11.49 -1.93 -21.14
CA GLY A 58 12.58 -2.89 -21.35
C GLY A 58 13.64 -2.42 -22.35
N ASP A 59 13.32 -1.44 -23.20
CA ASP A 59 14.27 -0.86 -24.15
C ASP A 59 15.13 0.22 -23.47
N SER A 60 16.45 -0.02 -23.42
CA SER A 60 17.44 0.88 -22.82
C SER A 60 17.50 2.26 -23.50
N PHE A 61 17.13 2.34 -24.77
CA PHE A 61 17.07 3.60 -25.53
C PHE A 61 15.78 4.38 -25.28
N GLN A 62 14.75 3.73 -24.72
CA GLN A 62 13.44 4.30 -24.41
C GLN A 62 13.24 4.47 -22.89
N HIS A 63 14.28 4.92 -22.20
CA HIS A 63 14.27 5.07 -20.74
C HIS A 63 13.19 6.00 -20.19
N TRP A 64 12.54 6.83 -21.03
CA TRP A 64 11.41 7.68 -20.68
C TRP A 64 10.04 7.01 -20.82
N PHE A 65 9.96 5.87 -21.51
CA PHE A 65 8.73 5.13 -21.69
C PHE A 65 8.54 4.09 -20.58
N ARG A 66 7.29 3.95 -20.17
CA ARG A 66 6.85 3.03 -19.11
C ARG A 66 5.62 2.29 -19.60
N LYS A 67 5.43 1.06 -19.16
CA LYS A 67 4.15 0.35 -19.31
C LYS A 67 3.56 0.13 -17.93
N THR A 68 2.24 0.13 -17.84
CA THR A 68 1.54 -0.26 -16.63
C THR A 68 1.01 -1.66 -16.82
N LEU A 69 1.38 -2.55 -15.91
CA LEU A 69 0.90 -3.92 -15.83
C LEU A 69 -0.27 -3.98 -14.86
N ILE A 70 -1.17 -4.95 -15.07
CA ILE A 70 -2.13 -5.40 -14.08
C ILE A 70 -1.76 -6.83 -13.68
N VAL A 71 -1.80 -7.12 -12.38
CA VAL A 71 -1.37 -8.41 -11.83
C VAL A 71 -2.40 -8.92 -10.84
N ASP A 72 -2.88 -10.15 -11.03
CA ASP A 72 -3.75 -10.83 -10.05
C ASP A 72 -2.90 -11.29 -8.86
N ALA A 73 -3.21 -10.76 -7.68
CA ALA A 73 -2.49 -11.02 -6.44
C ALA A 73 -2.64 -12.46 -5.90
N ARG A 74 -3.59 -13.23 -6.43
CA ARG A 74 -3.83 -14.63 -6.05
C ARG A 74 -2.98 -15.59 -6.86
N THR A 75 -2.80 -15.32 -8.15
CA THR A 75 -2.08 -16.20 -9.08
C THR A 75 -0.67 -15.70 -9.39
N GLY A 76 -0.42 -14.39 -9.26
CA GLY A 76 0.81 -13.75 -9.73
C GLY A 76 0.84 -13.60 -11.25
N GLU A 77 -0.23 -13.95 -11.96
CA GLU A 77 -0.31 -13.74 -13.39
C GLU A 77 -0.55 -12.26 -13.68
N GLY A 78 0.21 -11.73 -14.64
CA GLY A 78 0.12 -10.33 -15.03
C GLY A 78 0.00 -10.18 -16.53
N SER A 79 -0.68 -9.13 -16.94
CA SER A 79 -0.80 -8.71 -18.34
C SER A 79 -0.53 -7.21 -18.46
N GLU A 80 -0.30 -6.76 -19.69
CA GLU A 80 -0.20 -5.33 -19.95
C GLU A 80 -1.58 -4.68 -19.75
N PHE A 81 -1.66 -3.69 -18.85
CA PHE A 81 -2.84 -2.85 -18.74
C PHE A 81 -2.82 -1.82 -19.86
N LEU A 82 -1.73 -1.04 -19.95
CA LEU A 82 -1.49 -0.06 -21.00
C LEU A 82 0.01 0.12 -21.27
N THR A 83 0.37 0.23 -22.55
CA THR A 83 1.70 0.62 -23.01
C THR A 83 1.89 2.14 -22.95
N ASN A 84 3.14 2.61 -22.81
CA ASN A 84 3.50 4.03 -22.74
C ASN A 84 2.67 4.83 -21.73
N ALA A 85 2.37 4.20 -20.60
CA ALA A 85 1.49 4.69 -19.57
C ALA A 85 2.10 4.53 -18.18
N HIS A 86 2.00 5.61 -17.39
CA HIS A 86 2.47 5.69 -16.02
C HIS A 86 1.27 5.88 -15.07
N LEU A 87 1.18 5.05 -14.04
CA LEU A 87 0.14 5.12 -13.03
C LEU A 87 0.26 6.41 -12.21
N VAL A 88 -0.81 7.19 -12.13
CA VAL A 88 -0.88 8.42 -11.33
C VAL A 88 -1.58 8.16 -10.00
N CYS A 89 -2.76 7.54 -10.06
CA CYS A 89 -3.58 7.22 -8.89
C CYS A 89 -4.59 6.12 -9.22
N THR A 90 -5.24 5.58 -8.19
CA THR A 90 -6.38 4.67 -8.30
C THR A 90 -7.51 5.06 -7.35
N ASP A 91 -8.74 4.70 -7.73
CA ASP A 91 -9.91 4.56 -6.86
C ASP A 91 -10.35 3.08 -6.93
N PRO A 92 -9.99 2.25 -5.94
CA PRO A 92 -10.30 0.83 -5.96
C PRO A 92 -11.79 0.51 -5.78
N VAL A 93 -12.58 1.43 -5.21
CA VAL A 93 -14.03 1.24 -5.03
C VAL A 93 -14.72 1.33 -6.39
N GLN A 94 -14.33 2.31 -7.20
CA GLN A 94 -14.85 2.48 -8.56
C GLN A 94 -14.08 1.68 -9.61
N ARG A 95 -12.99 1.02 -9.20
CA ARG A 95 -12.01 0.33 -10.07
C ARG A 95 -11.46 1.24 -11.16
N ILE A 96 -11.25 2.50 -10.82
CA ILE A 96 -10.71 3.51 -11.74
C ILE A 96 -9.22 3.66 -11.48
N ALA A 97 -8.43 3.79 -12.54
CA ALA A 97 -7.07 4.28 -12.48
C ALA A 97 -6.91 5.44 -13.45
N THR A 98 -6.20 6.47 -13.02
CA THR A 98 -5.73 7.50 -13.94
C THR A 98 -4.28 7.25 -14.27
N LEU A 99 -3.99 7.28 -15.57
CA LEU A 99 -2.65 7.09 -16.10
C LEU A 99 -2.26 8.32 -16.92
N HIS A 100 -0.99 8.69 -16.80
CA HIS A 100 -0.33 9.57 -17.73
C HIS A 100 0.12 8.74 -18.94
N GLN A 101 -0.41 9.03 -20.12
CA GLN A 101 0.05 8.44 -21.38
C GLN A 101 0.97 9.42 -22.09
N GLY A 102 2.16 8.97 -22.44
CA GLY A 102 3.19 9.82 -23.02
C GLY A 102 4.58 9.48 -22.53
N SER A 103 5.52 10.36 -22.83
CA SER A 103 6.91 10.25 -22.42
C SER A 103 7.07 10.87 -21.02
N MET A 104 7.77 10.19 -20.11
CA MET A 104 8.10 10.79 -18.81
C MET A 104 9.02 12.01 -18.97
N GLU A 105 9.76 12.13 -20.07
CA GLU A 105 10.62 13.29 -20.35
C GLU A 105 9.80 14.58 -20.40
N ARG A 106 8.70 14.56 -21.17
CA ARG A 106 7.82 15.72 -21.30
C ARG A 106 7.15 16.10 -19.99
N LEU A 107 6.73 15.10 -19.20
CA LEU A 107 6.16 15.33 -17.88
C LEU A 107 7.13 16.07 -16.94
N PHE A 108 8.43 15.74 -16.99
CA PHE A 108 9.42 16.33 -16.10
C PHE A 108 10.07 17.62 -16.62
N THR A 109 10.30 17.72 -17.93
CA THR A 109 11.04 18.86 -18.52
C THR A 109 10.12 19.88 -19.19
N GLY A 110 8.83 19.57 -19.34
CA GLY A 110 7.87 20.37 -20.11
C GLY A 110 8.13 20.37 -21.62
N SER A 111 9.11 19.60 -22.09
CA SER A 111 9.50 19.52 -23.49
C SER A 111 9.98 18.10 -23.83
N GLY A 112 10.01 17.76 -25.11
CA GLY A 112 10.48 16.44 -25.52
C GLY A 112 10.44 16.33 -27.04
N PRO A 113 11.08 15.30 -27.61
CA PRO A 113 11.09 15.08 -29.05
C PRO A 113 9.69 15.21 -29.66
N ALA A 114 9.56 15.87 -30.82
CA ALA A 114 8.27 16.03 -31.49
C ALA A 114 7.62 14.67 -31.85
N ALA A 115 8.43 13.62 -31.98
CA ALA A 115 8.01 12.25 -32.23
C ALA A 115 7.39 11.55 -31.00
N ASP A 116 7.56 12.10 -29.80
CA ASP A 116 6.97 11.52 -28.60
C ASP A 116 5.44 11.70 -28.60
N PRO A 117 4.68 10.70 -28.13
CA PRO A 117 3.22 10.81 -27.99
C PRO A 117 2.83 12.07 -27.21
N ALA A 118 1.71 12.69 -27.57
CA ALA A 118 1.18 13.82 -26.82
C ALA A 118 0.79 13.38 -25.41
N ASP A 119 1.18 14.15 -24.41
CA ASP A 119 0.88 13.86 -23.02
C ASP A 119 -0.63 13.97 -22.78
N SER A 120 -1.21 12.93 -22.19
CA SER A 120 -2.61 12.98 -21.76
C SER A 120 -2.82 12.21 -20.47
N PHE A 121 -3.55 12.82 -19.55
CA PHE A 121 -4.06 12.15 -18.35
C PHE A 121 -5.40 11.53 -18.70
N ARG A 122 -5.47 10.19 -18.68
CA ARG A 122 -6.68 9.45 -19.03
C ARG A 122 -7.05 8.50 -17.91
N SER A 123 -8.34 8.48 -17.61
CA SER A 123 -8.91 7.56 -16.63
C SER A 123 -9.46 6.32 -17.31
N TYR A 124 -9.24 5.18 -16.68
CA TYR A 124 -9.67 3.87 -17.15
C TYR A 124 -10.36 3.14 -16.01
N ARG A 125 -11.47 2.47 -16.32
CA ARG A 125 -12.12 1.53 -15.40
C ARG A 125 -11.68 0.12 -15.77
N TRP A 126 -11.29 -0.66 -14.77
CA TRP A 126 -11.01 -2.08 -14.96
C TRP A 126 -12.32 -2.87 -15.08
N ASP A 127 -12.53 -3.50 -16.25
CA ASP A 127 -13.59 -4.46 -16.45
C ASP A 127 -13.08 -5.87 -16.11
N ALA A 128 -13.43 -6.35 -14.92
CA ALA A 128 -13.01 -7.66 -14.45
C ALA A 128 -13.61 -8.82 -15.26
N ALA A 129 -14.78 -8.63 -15.89
CA ALA A 129 -15.40 -9.67 -16.72
C ALA A 129 -14.69 -9.81 -18.07
N GLN A 130 -14.25 -8.69 -18.63
CA GLN A 130 -13.54 -8.66 -19.92
C GLN A 130 -12.01 -8.67 -19.78
N GLN A 131 -11.50 -8.61 -18.55
CA GLN A 131 -10.06 -8.58 -18.22
C GLN A 131 -9.32 -7.50 -19.02
N LYS A 132 -9.91 -6.30 -19.12
CA LYS A 132 -9.31 -5.18 -19.88
C LYS A 132 -9.69 -3.81 -19.31
N PRO A 133 -8.85 -2.79 -19.54
CA PRO A 133 -9.24 -1.41 -19.26
C PRO A 133 -10.29 -0.91 -20.26
N VAL A 134 -11.29 -0.20 -19.75
CA VAL A 134 -12.26 0.53 -20.55
C VAL A 134 -12.10 2.02 -20.25
N ALA A 135 -12.13 2.86 -21.28
CA ALA A 135 -12.05 4.30 -21.09
C ALA A 135 -13.14 4.74 -20.10
N ALA A 136 -12.72 5.41 -19.03
CA ALA A 136 -13.62 5.98 -18.05
C ALA A 136 -13.59 7.49 -18.24
N VAL A 137 -14.74 8.05 -18.63
CA VAL A 137 -15.03 9.45 -18.34
C VAL A 137 -15.76 9.39 -17.01
N PRO A 138 -15.12 9.65 -15.87
CA PRO A 138 -15.87 9.76 -14.62
C PRO A 138 -16.99 10.77 -14.86
N GLU A 139 -18.23 10.38 -14.56
CA GLU A 139 -19.48 11.02 -15.00
C GLU A 139 -19.72 12.43 -14.38
N ASN A 140 -18.67 13.11 -13.92
CA ASN A 140 -18.76 14.35 -13.18
C ASN A 140 -17.63 15.30 -13.54
N SER A 141 -17.96 16.55 -13.90
CA SER A 141 -17.00 17.65 -14.12
C SER A 141 -16.13 17.96 -12.88
N ALA A 142 -16.52 17.41 -11.73
CA ALA A 142 -15.86 17.48 -10.45
C ALA A 142 -14.71 16.47 -10.25
N TRP A 143 -14.48 15.52 -11.17
CA TRP A 143 -13.42 14.51 -10.99
C TRP A 143 -12.03 15.10 -11.19
N ASN A 144 -11.13 14.83 -10.24
CA ASN A 144 -9.73 15.18 -10.36
C ASN A 144 -8.85 13.96 -10.76
N PRO A 145 -8.18 14.01 -11.92
CA PRO A 145 -7.36 12.90 -12.43
C PRO A 145 -6.04 12.67 -11.69
N PHE A 146 -5.58 13.62 -10.87
CA PHE A 146 -4.31 13.49 -10.14
C PHE A 146 -4.47 12.78 -8.80
N ILE A 147 -5.65 12.87 -8.20
CA ILE A 147 -5.98 12.21 -6.92
C ILE A 147 -7.00 11.08 -7.08
N CYS A 148 -7.55 10.89 -8.29
CA CYS A 148 -8.58 9.90 -8.63
C CYS A 148 -9.80 10.00 -7.72
N ARG A 149 -10.33 11.21 -7.51
CA ARG A 149 -11.48 11.45 -6.63
C ARG A 149 -12.33 12.61 -7.12
N ALA A 150 -13.58 12.64 -6.68
CA ALA A 150 -14.41 13.82 -6.77
C ALA A 150 -13.83 14.94 -5.90
N ALA A 151 -13.71 16.13 -6.47
CA ALA A 151 -13.24 17.35 -5.82
C ALA A 151 -14.25 18.48 -6.03
N GLN A 152 -14.07 19.62 -5.36
CA GLN A 152 -14.85 20.81 -5.68
C GLN A 152 -14.49 21.30 -7.10
N ALA A 153 -15.40 22.03 -7.75
CA ALA A 153 -15.21 22.45 -9.15
C ALA A 153 -13.91 23.25 -9.37
N GLU A 154 -13.53 24.11 -8.41
CA GLU A 154 -12.28 24.87 -8.43
C GLU A 154 -11.02 23.99 -8.32
N ASP A 155 -11.18 22.77 -7.82
CA ASP A 155 -10.10 21.81 -7.60
C ASP A 155 -10.14 20.63 -8.58
N ALA A 156 -11.18 20.49 -9.39
CA ALA A 156 -11.36 19.35 -10.29
C ALA A 156 -10.23 19.21 -11.32
N GLN A 157 -9.58 20.30 -11.70
CA GLN A 157 -8.44 20.29 -12.63
C GLN A 157 -7.12 20.72 -11.97
N ARG A 158 -7.10 20.85 -10.63
CA ARG A 158 -5.89 21.26 -9.92
C ARG A 158 -4.85 20.13 -10.01
N PRO A 159 -3.62 20.40 -10.50
CA PRO A 159 -2.57 19.39 -10.55
C PRO A 159 -2.11 19.03 -9.13
N MET A 160 -1.44 17.88 -8.97
CA MET A 160 -0.97 17.38 -7.67
C MET A 160 -0.16 18.43 -6.89
N ALA A 161 0.77 19.13 -7.53
CA ALA A 161 1.56 20.20 -6.89
C ALA A 161 0.67 21.32 -6.31
N GLY A 162 -0.43 21.65 -7.01
CA GLY A 162 -1.42 22.61 -6.55
C GLY A 162 -2.18 22.12 -5.30
N PHE A 163 -2.50 20.82 -5.19
CA PHE A 163 -3.12 20.26 -3.97
C PHE A 163 -2.18 20.25 -2.78
N LEU A 164 -0.91 19.91 -3.00
CA LEU A 164 0.10 19.94 -1.95
C LEU A 164 0.19 21.35 -1.33
N GLY A 165 0.10 22.41 -2.14
CA GLY A 165 0.10 23.80 -1.67
C GLY A 165 -1.24 24.33 -1.13
N ALA A 166 -2.38 23.72 -1.49
CA ALA A 166 -3.72 24.28 -1.20
C ALA A 166 -4.26 23.98 0.21
N ASN A 167 -3.49 23.28 1.07
CA ASN A 167 -3.90 22.93 2.44
C ASN A 167 -5.28 22.24 2.52
N ILE A 168 -5.63 21.45 1.51
CA ILE A 168 -6.87 20.67 1.40
C ILE A 168 -6.56 19.19 1.14
N ARG A 169 -7.33 18.29 1.75
CA ARG A 169 -7.24 16.83 1.55
C ARG A 169 -8.63 16.23 1.39
N TYR A 170 -8.94 15.74 0.21
CA TYR A 170 -10.23 15.11 -0.10
C TYR A 170 -10.28 13.69 0.45
N LEU A 171 -11.34 13.36 1.18
CA LEU A 171 -11.56 12.02 1.72
C LEU A 171 -12.30 11.15 0.69
N GLU A 172 -12.04 9.84 0.69
CA GLU A 172 -12.74 8.90 -0.20
C GLU A 172 -14.23 8.75 0.16
N ASN A 173 -14.99 8.07 -0.70
CA ASN A 173 -16.42 7.76 -0.48
C ASN A 173 -17.33 8.98 -0.30
N GLY A 174 -16.90 10.17 -0.73
CA GLY A 174 -17.67 11.40 -0.55
C GLY A 174 -17.76 11.84 0.91
N ASP A 175 -16.87 11.35 1.77
CA ASP A 175 -16.83 11.71 3.20
C ASP A 175 -16.33 13.14 3.46
N GLY A 176 -16.23 13.97 2.41
CA GLY A 176 -15.89 15.38 2.51
C GLY A 176 -14.41 15.65 2.32
N PHE A 177 -13.90 16.71 2.95
CA PHE A 177 -12.49 17.10 2.86
C PHE A 177 -12.00 17.76 4.15
N LEU A 178 -10.70 17.63 4.41
CA LEU A 178 -9.98 18.35 5.45
C LEU A 178 -9.41 19.63 4.86
N LYS A 179 -9.52 20.75 5.56
CA LYS A 179 -8.94 22.04 5.14
C LYS A 179 -8.35 22.77 6.33
N SER A 180 -7.20 23.41 6.12
CA SER A 180 -6.59 24.34 7.08
C SER A 180 -6.68 25.79 6.59
N ALA A 181 -6.61 26.75 7.52
CA ALA A 181 -6.65 28.18 7.23
C ALA A 181 -5.37 28.73 6.54
N GLY A 182 -4.34 27.91 6.36
CA GLY A 182 -3.18 28.15 5.49
C GLY A 182 -1.87 28.30 6.27
N HIS A 183 -0.79 27.64 5.83
CA HIS A 183 0.54 27.51 6.47
C HIS A 183 0.93 28.57 7.52
N SER A 184 1.25 28.14 8.74
CA SER A 184 1.92 28.99 9.75
C SER A 184 3.17 28.31 10.27
N ASP A 185 4.26 29.08 10.41
CA ASP A 185 5.57 28.64 10.93
C ASP A 185 5.51 28.04 12.35
N ALA A 186 4.38 28.15 13.05
CA ALA A 186 4.18 27.70 14.43
C ALA A 186 3.57 26.28 14.59
N GLY A 187 3.30 25.54 13.50
CA GLY A 187 2.93 24.11 13.58
C GLY A 187 1.56 23.78 14.20
N THR A 188 0.75 24.77 14.61
CA THR A 188 -0.53 24.57 15.31
C THR A 188 -1.73 25.10 14.53
N GLN A 189 -1.88 24.70 13.27
CA GLN A 189 -3.09 25.05 12.54
C GLN A 189 -4.22 24.08 12.85
N SER A 190 -5.38 24.64 13.22
CA SER A 190 -6.60 23.84 13.37
C SER A 190 -7.07 23.38 11.99
N THR A 191 -6.90 22.09 11.70
CA THR A 191 -7.59 21.47 10.57
C THR A 191 -9.06 21.36 10.90
N ALA A 192 -9.93 21.66 9.95
CA ALA A 192 -11.35 21.37 10.07
C ALA A 192 -11.77 20.38 8.98
N TRP A 193 -12.69 19.49 9.36
CA TRP A 193 -13.35 18.56 8.47
C TRP A 193 -14.68 19.13 7.99
N PHE A 194 -14.84 19.20 6.68
CA PHE A 194 -16.02 19.69 6.00
C PHE A 194 -16.74 18.51 5.35
N ARG A 195 -18.03 18.34 5.68
CA ARG A 195 -18.94 17.40 4.99
C ARG A 195 -20.14 18.14 4.45
N ALA A 196 -20.74 17.60 3.39
CA ALA A 196 -21.99 18.12 2.87
C ALA A 196 -23.07 18.17 3.96
N ASN A 197 -23.78 19.29 4.04
CA ASN A 197 -24.89 19.51 4.97
C ASN A 197 -24.54 19.39 6.46
N GLN A 198 -23.26 19.49 6.84
CA GLN A 198 -22.83 19.50 8.23
C GLN A 198 -21.98 20.73 8.52
N LYS A 199 -22.03 21.21 9.77
CA LYS A 199 -21.11 22.26 10.23
C LYS A 199 -19.67 21.71 10.21
N PRO A 200 -18.67 22.53 9.83
CA PRO A 200 -17.27 22.13 9.89
C PRO A 200 -16.91 21.68 11.31
N ARG A 201 -16.18 20.57 11.42
CA ARG A 201 -15.74 20.00 12.70
C ARG A 201 -14.23 20.18 12.87
N PRO A 202 -13.74 20.75 13.99
CA PRO A 202 -12.31 20.77 14.26
C PRO A 202 -11.75 19.35 14.35
N VAL A 203 -10.56 19.14 13.79
CA VAL A 203 -9.81 17.90 13.86
C VAL A 203 -8.43 18.22 14.41
N ASP A 204 -8.07 17.58 15.52
CA ASP A 204 -6.78 17.77 16.20
C ASP A 204 -5.63 17.03 15.47
N VAL A 205 -5.37 17.48 14.24
CA VAL A 205 -4.28 17.05 13.38
C VAL A 205 -3.88 18.22 12.49
N SER A 206 -2.58 18.51 12.37
CA SER A 206 -2.12 19.46 11.35
C SER A 206 -2.33 18.87 9.96
N ILE A 207 -2.76 19.69 8.99
CA ILE A 207 -2.91 19.28 7.59
C ILE A 207 -1.58 18.80 6.99
N ASP A 208 -0.45 19.28 7.52
CA ASP A 208 0.89 18.87 7.12
C ASP A 208 1.21 17.43 7.58
N ARG A 209 0.48 16.92 8.58
CA ARG A 209 0.56 15.51 8.99
C ARG A 209 -0.36 14.60 8.19
N VAL A 210 -1.19 15.16 7.31
CA VAL A 210 -2.16 14.42 6.50
C VAL A 210 -1.61 14.15 5.11
N SER A 211 -1.54 12.86 4.77
CA SER A 211 -1.25 12.29 3.45
C SER A 211 -1.99 13.07 2.36
N PRO A 212 -1.32 13.39 1.23
CA PRO A 212 -1.95 14.08 0.10
C PRO A 212 -3.25 13.43 -0.37
N THR A 213 -3.32 12.10 -0.29
CA THR A 213 -4.47 11.28 -0.67
C THR A 213 -4.85 10.32 0.47
N PRO A 214 -5.61 10.78 1.49
CA PRO A 214 -6.01 9.93 2.63
C PRO A 214 -6.85 8.75 2.14
N ARG A 215 -6.50 7.52 2.47
CA ARG A 215 -7.24 6.33 1.98
C ARG A 215 -8.30 5.91 2.99
N TYR A 216 -9.49 5.54 2.53
CA TYR A 216 -10.47 4.90 3.40
C TYR A 216 -10.11 3.44 3.60
N LEU A 217 -10.22 2.96 4.83
CA LEU A 217 -9.92 1.60 5.24
C LEU A 217 -11.23 0.92 5.67
N PRO A 218 -11.93 0.18 4.78
CA PRO A 218 -13.19 -0.48 5.10
C PRO A 218 -13.12 -1.38 6.34
N TYR A 219 -12.01 -2.08 6.54
CA TYR A 219 -11.77 -2.98 7.67
C TYR A 219 -11.50 -2.26 9.01
N ARG A 220 -11.38 -0.92 9.01
CA ARG A 220 -11.29 -0.06 10.22
C ARG A 220 -12.42 0.96 10.32
N ASP A 221 -13.26 1.08 9.29
CA ASP A 221 -14.27 2.15 9.13
C ASP A 221 -13.69 3.55 9.38
N ALA A 222 -12.51 3.82 8.82
CA ALA A 222 -11.77 5.06 9.05
C ALA A 222 -10.87 5.45 7.87
N HIS A 223 -10.56 6.75 7.75
CA HIS A 223 -9.62 7.30 6.79
C HIS A 223 -8.21 7.33 7.37
N LEU A 224 -7.24 6.73 6.69
CA LEU A 224 -5.82 6.82 7.01
C LEU A 224 -5.29 8.21 6.67
N LEU A 225 -5.04 9.01 7.71
CA LEU A 225 -4.53 10.36 7.56
C LEU A 225 -3.01 10.40 7.41
N SER A 226 -2.22 9.63 8.16
CA SER A 226 -0.75 9.71 8.09
C SER A 226 -0.11 8.39 7.63
N ILE A 227 1.06 8.48 6.98
CA ILE A 227 1.88 7.31 6.61
C ILE A 227 2.97 7.16 7.67
N GLY A 228 3.07 5.98 8.28
CA GLY A 228 3.90 5.74 9.47
C GLY A 228 5.38 5.52 9.19
N LYS A 229 6.06 6.45 8.50
CA LYS A 229 7.52 6.39 8.33
C LYS A 229 8.21 6.71 9.66
N ILE A 230 9.12 5.84 10.09
CA ILE A 230 9.91 5.92 11.31
C ILE A 230 11.39 6.04 10.92
N ALA A 231 12.08 7.03 11.45
CA ALA A 231 13.52 7.18 11.40
C ALA A 231 14.21 6.20 12.37
N GLY A 232 15.50 5.95 12.16
CA GLY A 232 16.29 5.04 12.99
C GLY A 232 16.48 5.48 14.45
N ASP A 233 16.23 6.76 14.75
CA ASP A 233 16.17 7.28 16.14
C ASP A 233 14.79 7.05 16.79
N GLY A 234 13.85 6.42 16.09
CA GLY A 234 12.49 6.16 16.56
C GLY A 234 11.51 7.33 16.36
N THR A 235 11.96 8.46 15.83
CA THR A 235 11.07 9.57 15.44
C THR A 235 10.31 9.26 14.16
N PHE A 236 9.19 9.92 13.93
CA PHE A 236 8.28 9.71 12.81
C PHE A 236 8.33 10.90 11.86
N PHE A 237 8.34 10.66 10.56
CA PHE A 237 8.25 11.75 9.58
C PHE A 237 6.78 12.07 9.27
N SER A 238 6.34 13.31 9.50
CA SER A 238 5.15 13.85 8.85
C SER A 238 5.53 14.45 7.51
N ASN A 239 4.87 13.99 6.45
CA ASN A 239 5.09 14.43 5.06
C ASN A 239 6.57 14.40 4.59
N GLY A 240 7.38 13.50 5.17
CA GLY A 240 8.74 13.21 4.72
C GLY A 240 9.85 14.15 5.21
N THR A 241 9.53 15.30 5.84
CA THR A 241 10.56 16.26 6.32
C THR A 241 10.53 16.48 7.82
N ASP A 242 9.35 16.54 8.44
CA ASP A 242 9.23 17.00 9.83
C ASP A 242 9.18 15.82 10.80
N ARG A 243 10.03 15.82 11.83
CA ARG A 243 10.15 14.73 12.80
C ARG A 243 9.24 14.95 14.01
N HIS A 244 8.46 13.94 14.37
CA HIS A 244 7.58 13.92 15.54
C HIS A 244 7.75 12.63 16.33
N THR A 245 7.36 12.60 17.60
CA THR A 245 7.58 11.42 18.48
C THR A 245 6.30 10.65 18.82
N GLU A 246 5.13 11.11 18.39
CA GLU A 246 3.89 10.65 19.02
C GLU A 246 3.13 9.57 18.23
N TYR A 247 2.74 9.80 16.97
CA TYR A 247 1.75 8.92 16.32
C TYR A 247 2.08 8.66 14.85
N PRO A 248 2.66 7.49 14.50
CA PRO A 248 2.92 7.09 13.11
C PRO A 248 1.64 6.91 12.30
N LEU A 249 0.59 6.40 12.94
CA LEU A 249 -0.71 6.17 12.32
C LEU A 249 -1.76 7.04 13.00
N ILE A 250 -2.42 7.86 12.19
CA ILE A 250 -3.59 8.64 12.56
C ILE A 250 -4.73 8.23 11.64
N LEU A 251 -5.83 7.79 12.21
CA LEU A 251 -7.06 7.46 11.50
C LEU A 251 -8.16 8.47 11.88
N LEU A 252 -8.98 8.86 10.91
CA LEU A 252 -10.19 9.67 11.11
C LEU A 252 -11.43 8.82 10.89
N LYS A 253 -12.21 8.62 11.95
CA LYS A 253 -13.50 7.91 11.89
C LYS A 253 -14.59 8.79 11.27
N ARG A 254 -15.66 8.17 10.79
CA ARG A 254 -16.80 8.88 10.16
C ARG A 254 -17.62 9.76 11.09
N ASP A 255 -17.43 9.64 12.40
CA ASP A 255 -17.97 10.55 13.42
C ASP A 255 -17.03 11.75 13.70
N GLY A 256 -15.82 11.74 13.12
CA GLY A 256 -14.79 12.77 13.30
C GLY A 256 -13.80 12.47 14.42
N ALA A 257 -13.94 11.32 15.12
CA ALA A 257 -13.00 10.91 16.14
C ALA A 257 -11.65 10.51 15.52
N LEU A 258 -10.56 10.87 16.19
CA LEU A 258 -9.22 10.46 15.80
C LEU A 258 -8.81 9.22 16.59
N GLU A 259 -8.29 8.22 15.88
CA GLU A 259 -7.58 7.09 16.47
C GLU A 259 -6.09 7.25 16.15
N LYS A 260 -5.28 7.41 17.20
CA LYS A 260 -3.85 7.64 17.09
C LYS A 260 -3.12 6.42 17.67
N THR A 261 -2.32 5.73 16.85
CA THR A 261 -1.61 4.52 17.29
C THR A 261 -0.15 4.82 17.57
N PHE A 262 0.32 4.46 18.76
CA PHE A 262 1.73 4.44 19.13
C PHE A 262 2.35 3.08 18.80
N THR A 263 3.43 3.04 18.01
CA THR A 263 4.12 1.78 17.67
C THR A 263 5.58 1.72 18.13
N GLN A 264 6.13 2.80 18.70
CA GLN A 264 7.56 2.84 19.07
C GLN A 264 7.93 1.79 20.12
N ALA A 265 7.07 1.57 21.14
CA ALA A 265 7.31 0.58 22.18
C ALA A 265 7.48 -0.85 21.63
N ALA A 266 6.73 -1.20 20.58
CA ALA A 266 6.84 -2.51 19.94
C ALA A 266 8.15 -2.67 19.16
N LEU A 267 8.81 -1.57 18.77
CA LEU A 267 9.98 -1.56 17.89
C LEU A 267 11.31 -1.31 18.61
N GLY A 268 11.28 -0.95 19.90
CA GLY A 268 12.46 -0.52 20.67
C GLY A 268 13.60 -1.55 20.80
N HIS A 269 13.39 -2.80 20.39
CA HIS A 269 14.41 -3.86 20.38
C HIS A 269 15.06 -4.08 18.99
N LEU A 270 14.56 -3.42 17.95
CA LEU A 270 15.06 -3.56 16.58
C LEU A 270 16.07 -2.46 16.25
N LYS A 271 17.11 -2.80 15.48
CA LYS A 271 18.07 -1.84 14.94
C LYS A 271 17.72 -1.58 13.48
N PHE A 272 17.43 -0.33 13.13
CA PHE A 272 17.06 0.03 11.77
C PHE A 272 17.39 1.49 11.45
N PHE A 273 17.56 1.79 10.17
CA PHE A 273 17.70 3.16 9.68
C PHE A 273 16.36 3.78 9.36
N GLU A 274 15.43 2.98 8.84
CA GLU A 274 14.06 3.39 8.53
C GLU A 274 13.10 2.20 8.72
N ALA A 275 11.89 2.51 9.19
CA ALA A 275 10.78 1.56 9.24
C ALA A 275 9.49 2.23 8.76
N PHE A 276 8.53 1.43 8.30
CA PHE A 276 7.27 1.91 7.74
C PHE A 276 6.10 1.13 8.34
N VAL A 277 5.13 1.83 8.90
CA VAL A 277 3.94 1.23 9.50
C VAL A 277 2.74 1.37 8.56
N HIS A 278 2.04 0.27 8.33
CA HIS A 278 0.84 0.22 7.50
C HIS A 278 -0.29 -0.52 8.23
N PRO A 279 -1.52 0.01 8.28
CA PRO A 279 -2.65 -0.72 8.83
C PRO A 279 -3.05 -1.89 7.91
N SER A 280 -3.55 -2.96 8.50
CA SER A 280 -4.16 -4.11 7.81
C SER A 280 -5.35 -4.65 8.62
N ALA A 281 -6.10 -5.59 8.03
CA ALA A 281 -7.23 -6.22 8.70
C ALA A 281 -6.81 -7.09 9.91
N GLN A 282 -5.59 -7.63 9.92
CA GLN A 282 -5.08 -8.49 11.01
C GLN A 282 -4.31 -7.73 12.10
N GLY A 283 -3.97 -6.45 11.87
CA GLY A 283 -3.08 -5.70 12.76
C GLY A 283 -2.31 -4.62 11.99
N ASN A 284 -1.28 -4.06 12.60
CA ASN A 284 -0.40 -3.11 11.95
C ASN A 284 0.82 -3.85 11.40
N LEU A 285 1.14 -3.65 10.14
CA LEU A 285 2.36 -4.14 9.53
C LEU A 285 3.48 -3.15 9.79
N VAL A 286 4.67 -3.65 10.08
CA VAL A 286 5.89 -2.86 10.20
C VAL A 286 6.94 -3.44 9.27
N TYR A 287 7.30 -2.68 8.24
CA TYR A 287 8.46 -2.98 7.42
C TYR A 287 9.70 -2.34 8.04
N VAL A 288 10.78 -3.11 8.18
CA VAL A 288 12.07 -2.67 8.72
C VAL A 288 13.13 -2.86 7.64
N ALA A 289 13.66 -1.75 7.15
CA ALA A 289 14.65 -1.73 6.06
C ALA A 289 16.05 -2.01 6.62
N SER A 290 16.45 -3.27 6.65
CA SER A 290 17.76 -3.71 7.17
C SER A 290 18.12 -5.11 6.65
N ASP A 291 19.32 -5.58 6.97
CA ASP A 291 19.72 -6.97 6.77
C ASP A 291 18.94 -7.88 7.71
N GLN A 292 18.74 -9.14 7.30
CA GLN A 292 17.98 -10.09 8.08
C GLN A 292 18.53 -10.28 9.51
N LYS A 293 19.86 -10.35 9.64
CA LYS A 293 20.59 -10.51 10.92
C LYS A 293 20.39 -9.34 11.88
N GLU A 294 20.07 -8.16 11.37
CA GLU A 294 19.90 -6.93 12.13
C GLU A 294 18.45 -6.65 12.52
N GLY A 295 17.51 -7.48 12.04
CA GLY A 295 16.08 -7.26 12.27
C GLY A 295 15.30 -6.92 11.01
N GLY A 296 15.91 -6.91 9.83
CA GLY A 296 15.23 -6.63 8.56
C GLY A 296 14.07 -7.59 8.29
N GLY A 297 13.00 -7.06 7.70
CA GLY A 297 11.83 -7.84 7.30
C GLY A 297 10.51 -7.10 7.45
N ILE A 298 9.41 -7.81 7.22
CA ILE A 298 8.06 -7.31 7.48
C ILE A 298 7.50 -8.05 8.68
N TYR A 299 6.96 -7.29 9.62
CA TYR A 299 6.39 -7.77 10.87
C TYR A 299 4.90 -7.48 10.93
N LEU A 300 4.14 -8.39 11.53
CA LEU A 300 2.76 -8.16 11.94
C LEU A 300 2.73 -7.86 13.44
N HIS A 301 2.27 -6.66 13.78
CA HIS A 301 1.97 -6.22 15.13
C HIS A 301 0.47 -6.37 15.41
N ALA A 302 0.11 -7.37 16.20
CA ALA A 302 -1.27 -7.70 16.56
C ALA A 302 -1.38 -7.95 18.06
N GLY A 303 -2.16 -7.11 18.76
CA GLY A 303 -2.19 -7.11 20.22
C GLY A 303 -0.80 -6.83 20.79
N ASN A 304 -0.29 -7.72 21.64
CA ASN A 304 1.06 -7.63 22.23
C ASN A 304 2.11 -8.45 21.46
N SER A 305 1.77 -9.04 20.31
CA SER A 305 2.67 -9.87 19.53
C SER A 305 3.26 -9.10 18.36
N LEU A 306 4.58 -9.23 18.15
CA LEU A 306 5.28 -8.78 16.96
C LEU A 306 5.92 -9.99 16.26
N THR A 307 5.38 -10.39 15.11
CA THR A 307 5.80 -11.60 14.41
C THR A 307 6.38 -11.24 13.05
N ARG A 308 7.62 -11.68 12.75
CA ARG A 308 8.20 -11.52 11.41
C ARG A 308 7.49 -12.46 10.45
N ILE A 309 6.89 -11.92 9.38
CA ILE A 309 6.12 -12.67 8.38
C ILE A 309 6.78 -12.71 7.00
N TRP A 310 7.81 -11.89 6.78
CA TRP A 310 8.61 -11.86 5.56
C TRP A 310 10.10 -11.75 5.89
N CYS A 311 10.97 -12.27 5.01
CA CYS A 311 12.40 -12.36 5.26
C CYS A 311 12.72 -13.17 6.55
N THR A 312 12.07 -14.33 6.68
CA THR A 312 12.06 -15.20 7.88
C THR A 312 13.08 -16.34 7.87
N ASN A 313 13.97 -16.39 6.87
CA ASN A 313 15.13 -17.28 6.74
C ASN A 313 14.86 -18.60 6.00
N ARG A 314 15.71 -18.94 5.03
CA ARG A 314 15.67 -20.29 4.40
C ARG A 314 17.04 -20.92 4.12
N THR A 315 18.15 -20.21 4.30
CA THR A 315 19.49 -20.75 3.99
C THR A 315 20.60 -20.20 4.89
N ASN A 316 20.39 -19.92 6.18
CA ASN A 316 21.46 -19.47 7.10
C ASN A 316 22.32 -18.29 6.58
N ASP A 317 21.87 -17.53 5.57
CA ASP A 317 22.65 -16.46 4.96
C ASP A 317 22.33 -15.17 5.71
N PRO A 318 23.22 -14.72 6.62
CA PRO A 318 22.96 -13.52 7.42
C PRO A 318 23.05 -12.24 6.59
N SER A 319 23.49 -12.30 5.33
CA SER A 319 23.68 -11.15 4.44
C SER A 319 22.47 -10.83 3.55
N ARG A 320 21.40 -11.63 3.64
CA ARG A 320 20.14 -11.38 2.92
C ARG A 320 19.61 -9.98 3.23
N ARG A 321 19.39 -9.17 2.18
CA ARG A 321 18.91 -7.79 2.31
C ARG A 321 17.40 -7.78 2.25
N CYS A 322 16.77 -7.61 3.41
CA CYS A 322 15.31 -7.50 3.51
C CYS A 322 14.85 -6.09 3.05
N GLN A 323 15.08 -5.75 1.79
CA GLN A 323 14.77 -4.46 1.21
C GLN A 323 13.60 -4.56 0.24
N ILE A 324 12.61 -3.68 0.45
CA ILE A 324 11.49 -3.48 -0.48
C ILE A 324 11.53 -2.06 -1.03
N HIS A 325 11.15 -1.91 -2.30
CA HIS A 325 11.13 -0.64 -3.04
C HIS A 325 9.75 0.04 -3.04
N ALA A 326 8.69 -0.74 -2.83
CA ALA A 326 7.32 -0.25 -2.75
C ALA A 326 6.49 -1.25 -1.93
N MET A 327 5.49 -0.76 -1.20
CA MET A 327 4.56 -1.60 -0.44
C MET A 327 3.17 -0.96 -0.42
N LYS A 328 2.14 -1.76 -0.69
CA LYS A 328 0.73 -1.34 -0.67
C LYS A 328 -0.13 -2.43 -0.06
N ILE A 329 -1.10 -2.01 0.75
CA ILE A 329 -2.11 -2.89 1.34
C ILE A 329 -3.37 -2.83 0.49
N SER A 330 -3.98 -4.00 0.25
CA SER A 330 -5.23 -4.11 -0.48
C SER A 330 -6.36 -3.34 0.22
N PRO A 331 -7.39 -2.90 -0.51
CA PRO A 331 -8.52 -2.17 0.07
C PRO A 331 -9.22 -2.97 1.18
N ASP A 332 -9.42 -4.27 1.02
CA ASP A 332 -9.92 -5.18 2.07
C ASP A 332 -8.98 -5.39 3.27
N GLY A 333 -7.72 -4.93 3.20
CA GLY A 333 -6.72 -5.07 4.26
C GLY A 333 -6.16 -6.49 4.41
N CYS A 334 -6.49 -7.41 3.51
CA CYS A 334 -6.21 -8.83 3.62
C CYS A 334 -5.06 -9.33 2.74
N ARG A 335 -4.47 -8.46 1.91
CA ARG A 335 -3.28 -8.75 1.11
C ARG A 335 -2.31 -7.58 1.16
N MET A 336 -1.04 -7.92 1.04
CA MET A 336 0.04 -6.96 0.90
C MET A 336 0.76 -7.24 -0.42
N ALA A 337 0.93 -6.20 -1.23
CA ALA A 337 1.76 -6.23 -2.42
C ALA A 337 3.02 -5.41 -2.16
N PHE A 338 4.19 -5.93 -2.54
CA PHE A 338 5.45 -5.22 -2.37
C PHE A 338 6.47 -5.63 -3.42
N VAL A 339 7.38 -4.71 -3.74
CA VAL A 339 8.45 -4.94 -4.70
C VAL A 339 9.75 -5.23 -3.95
N SER A 340 10.30 -6.43 -4.10
CA SER A 340 11.59 -6.82 -3.53
C SER A 340 12.62 -7.10 -4.63
N ALA A 341 13.91 -7.10 -4.28
CA ALA A 341 14.98 -7.61 -5.16
C ALA A 341 15.24 -9.12 -4.97
N GLU A 342 14.54 -9.75 -4.03
CA GLU A 342 14.83 -11.11 -3.55
C GLU A 342 13.55 -11.95 -3.43
N SER A 343 13.65 -13.27 -3.67
CA SER A 343 12.54 -14.23 -3.52
C SER A 343 12.36 -14.72 -2.08
N ASP A 344 11.14 -15.10 -1.72
CA ASP A 344 10.91 -15.98 -0.56
C ASP A 344 10.90 -17.47 -0.91
N ASN A 345 10.89 -17.79 -2.20
CA ASN A 345 11.05 -19.16 -2.67
C ASN A 345 12.55 -19.54 -2.69
N PRO A 346 12.99 -20.47 -1.82
CA PRO A 346 14.39 -20.88 -1.71
C PRO A 346 14.86 -21.67 -2.91
N ALA A 347 13.92 -22.23 -3.69
CA ALA A 347 14.23 -22.92 -4.94
C ALA A 347 14.41 -21.93 -6.11
N SER A 348 14.18 -20.63 -5.89
CA SER A 348 14.29 -19.64 -6.95
C SER A 348 15.75 -19.26 -7.19
N THR A 349 16.30 -19.71 -8.32
CA THR A 349 17.67 -19.40 -8.78
C THR A 349 17.75 -18.13 -9.64
N GLN A 350 16.62 -17.45 -9.83
CA GLN A 350 16.52 -16.33 -10.75
C GLN A 350 16.83 -15.00 -10.04
N TRP A 351 17.62 -14.12 -10.67
CA TRP A 351 17.95 -12.80 -10.11
C TRP A 351 17.08 -11.71 -10.76
N GLY A 352 16.68 -10.70 -9.98
CA GLY A 352 15.89 -9.55 -10.45
C GLY A 352 14.82 -9.08 -9.48
N LYS A 353 14.23 -7.91 -9.75
CA LYS A 353 13.11 -7.38 -8.95
C LYS A 353 11.82 -8.17 -9.19
N ARG A 354 11.00 -8.24 -8.15
CA ARG A 354 9.80 -9.07 -8.12
C ARG A 354 8.69 -8.33 -7.41
N LEU A 355 7.48 -8.44 -7.96
CA LEU A 355 6.27 -8.08 -7.26
C LEU A 355 5.86 -9.30 -6.45
N GLN A 356 5.73 -9.16 -5.14
CA GLN A 356 5.35 -10.22 -4.21
C GLN A 356 4.02 -9.89 -3.56
N PHE A 357 3.21 -10.91 -3.33
CA PHE A 357 1.92 -10.83 -2.69
C PHE A 357 1.89 -11.75 -1.47
N LEU A 358 1.64 -11.16 -0.30
CA LEU A 358 1.46 -11.91 0.95
C LEU A 358 0.00 -11.86 1.39
N PRO A 359 -0.70 -13.02 1.50
CA PRO A 359 -2.02 -13.07 2.12
C PRO A 359 -1.88 -12.86 3.63
N LEU A 360 -2.68 -11.95 4.18
CA LEU A 360 -2.72 -11.63 5.61
C LEU A 360 -3.92 -12.32 6.29
N CYS A 361 -5.07 -12.33 5.61
CA CYS A 361 -6.26 -13.03 6.09
C CYS A 361 -6.29 -14.46 5.56
N ARG A 362 -6.97 -15.36 6.30
CA ARG A 362 -7.32 -16.68 5.76
C ARG A 362 -8.25 -16.47 4.58
N GLN A 363 -7.87 -17.00 3.41
CA GLN A 363 -8.79 -17.07 2.29
C GLN A 363 -9.92 -18.03 2.70
N SER A 364 -11.14 -17.52 2.84
CA SER A 364 -12.32 -18.36 2.82
C SER A 364 -12.30 -19.08 1.46
N ARG A 365 -12.04 -20.39 1.51
CA ARG A 365 -12.03 -21.26 0.34
C ARG A 365 -13.40 -21.35 -0.29
#